data_AF-A0A316C7H3-F1
#
_entry.id   AF-A0A316C7H3-F1
#
_cell.length_a   1.000
_cell.length_b   1.000
_cell.length_c   1.000
_cell.angle_alpha   90.00
_cell.angle_beta   90.00
_cell.angle_gamma   90.00
#
_symmetry.space_group_name_H-M   'P 1'
#
loop_
_entity.id
_entity.type
_entity.pdbx_description
1 polymer ?
#
loop_
_entity_poly.entity_id
_entity_poly.type
_entity_poly.pdbx_seq_one_letter_code
_entity_poly.pdbx_strand_id
1 'polypeptide(L)' 'MLVRRLARSRGIGITEAIREAAEEALAKDAMEEREEGLPLHQRLQPLLSRLDRLPRPQGATDKRFFDDLWGEGG' A
#
# COMPACT_ATOMS: atom_id res chain seq x y z
N MET A 1 -20.17 6.25 18.26
CA MET A 1 -18.76 5.93 18.62
C MET A 1 -18.21 4.88 17.66
N LEU A 2 -17.00 5.11 17.14
CA LEU A 2 -16.31 4.22 16.19
C LEU A 2 -16.11 2.81 16.76
N VAL A 3 -15.71 2.70 18.03
CA VAL A 3 -15.54 1.43 18.75
C VAL A 3 -16.83 0.58 18.76
N ARG A 4 -18.00 1.20 18.97
CA ARG A 4 -19.28 0.46 18.97
C ARG A 4 -19.65 -0.04 17.57
N ARG A 5 -19.26 0.70 16.52
CA ARG A 5 -19.44 0.25 15.13
C ARG A 5 -18.51 -0.92 14.82
N LEU A 6 -17.25 -0.83 15.24
CA LEU A 6 -16.25 -1.90 15.11
C LEU A 6 -16.68 -3.19 15.83
N ALA A 7 -17.12 -3.05 17.07
CA ALA A 7 -17.66 -4.15 17.87
C ALA A 7 -18.84 -4.83 17.16
N ARG A 8 -19.81 -4.04 16.65
CA ARG A 8 -20.97 -4.57 15.94
C ARG A 8 -20.59 -5.22 14.60
N SER A 9 -19.66 -4.65 13.84
CA SER A 9 -19.25 -5.22 12.55
C SER A 9 -18.47 -6.53 12.69
N ARG A 10 -17.71 -6.68 13.79
CA ARG A 10 -16.89 -7.88 14.06
C ARG A 10 -17.60 -8.89 14.97
N GLY A 11 -18.75 -8.54 15.55
CA GLY A 11 -19.50 -9.41 16.47
C GLY A 11 -18.81 -9.61 17.83
N ILE A 12 -17.97 -8.65 18.24
CA ILE A 12 -17.14 -8.73 19.45
C ILE A 12 -17.64 -7.77 20.55
N GLY A 13 -17.18 -8.00 21.78
CA GLY A 13 -17.45 -7.12 22.91
C GLY A 13 -16.79 -5.74 22.76
N ILE A 14 -17.28 -4.74 23.50
CA ILE A 14 -16.72 -3.37 23.44
C ILE A 14 -15.26 -3.35 23.91
N THR A 15 -14.94 -4.05 25.00
CA THR A 15 -13.56 -4.16 25.52
C THR A 15 -12.64 -4.80 24.49
N GLU A 16 -13.12 -5.79 23.76
CA GLU A 16 -12.37 -6.45 22.69
C GLU A 16 -12.11 -5.52 21.53
N ALA A 17 -13.14 -4.78 21.10
CA ALA A 17 -13.00 -3.79 20.04
C ALA A 17 -12.03 -2.65 20.42
N ILE A 18 -11.94 -2.28 21.71
CA ILE A 18 -10.95 -1.30 22.18
C ILE A 18 -9.55 -1.89 22.10
N ARG A 19 -9.37 -3.13 22.55
CA ARG A 19 -8.09 -3.83 22.48
C ARG A 19 -7.60 -3.94 21.03
N GLU A 20 -8.42 -4.46 20.14
CA GLU A 20 -8.06 -4.60 18.72
C GLU A 20 -7.74 -3.25 18.08
N ALA A 21 -8.54 -2.20 18.34
CA ALA A 21 -8.28 -0.87 17.78
C ALA A 21 -6.95 -0.28 18.30
N ALA A 22 -6.60 -0.51 19.56
CA ALA A 22 -5.34 -0.05 20.13
C ALA A 22 -4.15 -0.84 19.57
N GLU A 23 -4.27 -2.15 19.42
CA GLU A 23 -3.25 -3.01 18.82
C GLU A 23 -3.00 -2.63 17.34
N GLU A 24 -4.05 -2.41 16.56
CA GLU A 24 -3.95 -1.95 15.17
C GLU A 24 -3.28 -0.57 15.05
N ALA A 25 -3.64 0.37 15.95
CA ALA A 25 -3.03 1.70 15.97
C ALA A 25 -1.53 1.63 16.30
N LEU A 26 -1.16 0.92 17.36
CA LEU A 26 0.26 0.76 17.74
C LEU A 26 1.07 0.03 16.68
N ALA A 27 0.49 -0.97 16.01
CA ALA A 27 1.15 -1.66 14.91
C ALA A 27 1.39 -0.71 13.73
N LYS A 28 0.42 0.15 13.42
CA LYS A 28 0.54 1.15 12.37
C LYS A 28 1.62 2.18 12.70
N ASP A 29 1.62 2.73 13.91
CA ASP A 29 2.63 3.68 14.38
C ASP A 29 4.04 3.06 14.32
N ALA A 30 4.18 1.80 14.77
CA ALA A 30 5.46 1.09 14.70
C ALA A 30 5.94 0.79 13.25
N MET A 31 5.01 0.64 12.30
CA MET A 31 5.36 0.53 10.88
C MET A 31 5.77 1.88 10.30
N GLU A 32 5.06 2.95 10.66
CA GLU A 32 5.38 4.33 10.25
C GLU A 32 6.74 4.75 10.79
N GLU A 33 7.05 4.51 12.07
CA GLU A 33 8.37 4.78 12.68
C GLU A 33 9.51 4.02 11.98
N ARG A 34 9.28 2.78 11.54
CA ARG A 34 10.26 2.00 10.78
C ARG A 34 10.49 2.56 9.37
N GLU A 35 9.48 3.20 8.80
CA GLU A 35 9.54 3.78 7.46
C GLU A 35 9.99 5.25 7.47
N GLU A 36 9.77 5.99 8.56
CA GLU A 36 10.22 7.37 8.81
C GLU A 36 11.73 7.41 9.01
N GLY A 37 12.47 7.40 7.89
CA GLY A 37 13.93 7.43 7.86
C GLY A 37 14.49 6.67 6.67
N LEU A 38 13.69 5.79 6.07
CA LEU A 38 14.06 5.10 4.85
C LEU A 38 13.84 6.03 3.64
N PRO A 39 14.86 6.23 2.79
CA PRO A 39 14.68 6.90 1.51
C PRO A 39 13.56 6.24 0.70
N LEU A 40 12.80 7.04 -0.06
CA LEU A 40 11.65 6.56 -0.85
C LEU A 40 12.00 5.34 -1.73
N HIS A 41 13.20 5.31 -2.32
CA HIS A 41 13.64 4.18 -3.14
C HIS A 41 13.69 2.86 -2.35
N GLN A 42 14.06 2.88 -1.08
CA GLN A 42 14.12 1.68 -0.23
C GLN A 42 12.72 1.20 0.18
N ARG A 43 11.81 2.14 0.44
CA ARG A 43 10.40 1.82 0.73
C ARG A 43 9.71 1.15 -0.47
N LEU A 44 10.07 1.55 -1.69
CA LEU A 44 9.52 0.99 -2.93
C LEU A 44 10.19 -0.31 -3.39
N GLN A 45 11.40 -0.63 -2.91
CA GLN A 45 12.14 -1.83 -3.33
C GLN A 45 11.34 -3.14 -3.25
N PRO A 46 10.55 -3.41 -2.20
CA PRO A 46 9.73 -4.63 -2.14
C PRO A 46 8.69 -4.71 -3.27
N LEU A 47 8.13 -3.59 -3.71
CA LEU A 47 7.17 -3.53 -4.80
C LEU A 47 7.87 -3.70 -6.15
N LEU A 48 9.01 -3.02 -6.34
CA LEU A 48 9.84 -3.16 -7.55
C LEU A 48 10.33 -4.61 -7.71
N SER A 49 10.76 -5.24 -6.62
CA SER A 49 11.18 -6.65 -6.59
C SER A 49 10.05 -7.62 -6.98
N ARG A 50 8.79 -7.28 -6.69
CA ARG A 50 7.63 -8.09 -7.14
C ARG A 50 7.38 -7.88 -8.62
N LEU A 51 7.48 -6.64 -9.10
CA LEU A 51 7.33 -6.30 -10.51
C LEU A 51 8.39 -6.98 -11.38
N ASP A 52 9.65 -6.99 -10.94
CA ASP A 52 10.76 -7.61 -11.67
C ASP A 52 10.64 -9.14 -11.79
N ARG A 53 9.86 -9.79 -10.91
CA ARG A 53 9.58 -11.23 -11.00
C ARG A 53 8.52 -11.57 -12.05
N LEU A 54 7.75 -10.58 -12.52
CA LEU A 54 6.76 -10.81 -13.55
C LEU A 54 7.44 -10.93 -14.92
N PRO A 55 6.95 -11.82 -15.80
CA PRO A 55 7.48 -11.93 -17.15
C PRO A 55 7.35 -10.58 -17.85
N ARG A 56 8.47 -10.06 -18.37
CA ARG A 56 8.43 -8.83 -19.16
C ARG A 56 7.57 -9.06 -20.40
N PRO A 57 6.62 -8.16 -20.71
CA PRO A 57 5.86 -8.27 -21.94
C PRO A 57 6.83 -8.30 -23.14
N GLN A 58 6.64 -9.25 -24.05
CA GLN A 58 7.51 -9.43 -25.23
C GLN A 58 7.24 -8.41 -26.34
N GLY A 59 6.40 -7.40 -26.08
CA GLY A 59 6.16 -6.31 -27.01
C GLY A 59 7.23 -5.24 -26.83
N ALA A 60 7.94 -4.90 -27.90
CA ALA A 60 8.65 -3.64 -27.95
C ALA A 60 7.62 -2.53 -27.75
N THR A 61 7.62 -1.88 -26.59
CA THR A 61 6.81 -0.69 -26.38
C THR A 61 7.38 0.37 -27.31
N ASP A 62 6.76 0.51 -28.47
CA ASP A 62 7.26 1.43 -29.48
C ASP A 62 7.10 2.86 -28.96
N LYS A 63 7.95 3.77 -29.46
CA LYS A 63 7.93 5.17 -29.04
C LYS A 63 6.56 5.82 -29.33
N ARG A 64 5.88 5.42 -30.41
CA ARG A 64 4.56 5.94 -30.79
C ARG A 64 3.48 5.60 -29.76
N PHE A 65 3.55 4.44 -29.12
CA PHE A 65 2.63 4.07 -28.04
C PHE A 65 2.70 5.06 -26.87
N PHE A 66 3.91 5.51 -26.51
CA PHE A 66 4.07 6.52 -25.47
C PHE A 66 3.72 7.92 -25.97
N ASP A 67 4.13 8.29 -27.19
CA ASP A 67 3.80 9.59 -27.77
C ASP A 67 2.28 9.80 -27.85
N ASP A 68 1.50 8.75 -28.17
CA ASP A 68 0.03 8.75 -28.19
C ASP A 68 -0.58 8.81 -26.77
N LEU A 69 0.02 8.12 -25.79
CA LEU A 69 -0.46 8.10 -24.40
C LEU A 69 -0.24 9.45 -23.69
N TRP A 70 0.83 10.15 -24.02
CA TRP A 70 1.22 11.43 -23.42
C TRP A 70 0.80 12.64 -24.25
N GLY A 71 0.19 12.43 -25.43
CA GLY A 71 -0.34 13.50 -26.28
C GLY A 71 0.73 14.34 -26.96
N GLU A 72 1.96 13.84 -27.09
CA GLU A 72 3.07 14.55 -27.75
C GLU A 72 3.12 14.30 -29.28
N GLY A 73 2.19 13.49 -29.83
CA GLY A 73 2.08 13.18 -31.26
C GLY A 73 1.34 14.20 -32.12
N GLY A 74 1.58 15.51 -31.92
CA GLY A 74 0.98 16.61 -32.70
C GLY A 74 1.99 17.47 -33.43
#